data_AF-A0A329YFT5-F1
#
_entry.id   AF-A0A329YFT5-F1
#
_cell.length_a   1.000
_cell.length_b   1.000
_cell.length_c   1.000
_cell.angle_alpha   90.00
_cell.angle_beta   90.00
_cell.angle_gamma   90.00
#
_symmetry.space_group_name_H-M   'P 1'
#
loop_
_entity.id
_entity.type
_entity.pdbx_description
1 polymer ?
#
loop_
_entity_poly.entity_id
_entity_poly.type
_entity_poly.pdbx_seq_one_letter_code
_entity_poly.pdbx_strand_id
1 'polypeptide(L)' 'MTALLPIGAAQQDPDSLKELASIARLITYARQSAKNLNAEFPVWCLDLALGAVLQEMYANGLPNPLFDEGTETANVVAH' A
#
# COMPACT_ATOMS: atom_id res chain seq x y z
N MET A 1 -8.06 2.30 -32.87
CA MET A 1 -8.46 1.14 -32.05
C MET A 1 -7.63 1.19 -30.78
N THR A 2 -8.13 1.83 -29.74
CA THR A 2 -7.45 1.97 -28.45
C THR A 2 -7.79 0.74 -27.63
N ALA A 3 -6.79 -0.08 -27.29
CA ALA A 3 -6.97 -1.23 -26.41
C ALA A 3 -7.30 -0.72 -25.01
N LEU A 4 -8.58 -0.82 -24.62
CA LEU A 4 -8.99 -0.78 -23.23
C LEU A 4 -8.36 -2.01 -22.56
N LEU A 5 -7.23 -1.81 -21.90
CA LEU A 5 -6.74 -2.82 -20.96
C LEU A 5 -7.82 -2.96 -19.89
N PRO A 6 -8.26 -4.18 -19.55
CA PRO A 6 -9.11 -4.36 -18.40
C PRO A 6 -8.28 -3.89 -17.22
N ILE A 7 -8.68 -2.78 -16.61
CA ILE A 7 -8.32 -2.48 -15.23
C ILE A 7 -8.95 -3.64 -14.47
N GLY A 8 -8.15 -4.70 -14.32
CA GLY A 8 -8.55 -5.89 -13.61
C GLY A 8 -9.02 -5.41 -12.27
N ALA A 9 -10.29 -5.65 -11.97
CA ALA A 9 -10.75 -5.63 -10.60
C ALA A 9 -9.75 -6.50 -9.85
N ALA A 10 -8.88 -5.87 -9.05
CA ALA A 10 -7.98 -6.56 -8.17
C ALA A 10 -8.89 -7.39 -7.27
N GLN A 11 -9.05 -8.66 -7.60
CA GLN A 11 -9.46 -9.65 -6.63
C GLN A 11 -8.45 -9.45 -5.51
N GLN A 12 -8.93 -8.93 -4.38
CA GLN A 12 -8.10 -8.61 -3.22
C GLN A 12 -7.43 -9.91 -2.79
N ASP A 13 -6.24 -10.12 -3.33
CA ASP A 13 -5.48 -11.32 -3.12
C ASP A 13 -4.70 -11.11 -1.82
N PRO A 14 -4.97 -11.91 -0.77
CA PRO A 14 -4.33 -11.73 0.52
C PRO A 14 -2.80 -11.87 0.43
N ASP A 15 -2.28 -12.59 -0.58
CA ASP A 15 -0.86 -12.67 -0.84
C ASP A 15 -0.29 -11.35 -1.38
N SER A 16 -1.04 -10.60 -2.19
CA SER A 16 -0.65 -9.26 -2.66
C SER A 16 -0.39 -8.27 -1.52
N LEU A 17 -1.21 -8.26 -0.45
CA LEU A 17 -0.97 -7.39 0.71
C LEU A 17 0.33 -7.77 1.45
N LYS A 18 0.60 -9.07 1.55
CA LYS A 18 1.81 -9.61 2.17
C LYS A 18 3.06 -9.29 1.34
N GLU A 19 2.96 -9.34 0.02
CA GLU A 19 4.02 -8.92 -0.90
C GLU A 19 4.32 -7.42 -0.74
N LEU A 20 3.30 -6.57 -0.75
CA LEU A 20 3.47 -5.13 -0.52
C LEU A 20 4.09 -4.81 0.84
N ALA A 21 3.66 -5.49 1.91
CA ALA A 21 4.24 -5.35 3.24
C ALA A 21 5.72 -5.79 3.26
N SER A 22 6.07 -6.84 2.50
CA SER A 22 7.44 -7.32 2.36
C SER A 22 8.32 -6.30 1.63
N ILE A 23 7.79 -5.67 0.57
CA ILE A 23 8.48 -4.61 -0.17
C ILE A 23 8.69 -3.38 0.72
N ALA A 24 7.67 -2.93 1.44
CA ALA A 24 7.78 -1.80 2.37
C ALA A 24 8.88 -2.03 3.42
N ARG A 25 8.99 -3.27 3.93
CA ARG A 25 10.03 -3.66 4.88
C ARG A 25 11.42 -3.62 4.24
N LEU A 26 11.57 -4.09 3.00
CA LEU A 26 12.83 -4.02 2.25
C LEU A 26 13.28 -2.57 2.01
N ILE A 27 12.37 -1.71 1.56
CA ILE A 27 12.65 -0.29 1.30
C ILE A 27 13.08 0.40 2.59
N THR A 28 12.41 0.12 3.71
CA THR A 28 12.77 0.66 5.02
C THR A 28 14.20 0.28 5.42
N TYR A 29 14.59 -0.97 5.20
CA TYR A 29 15.95 -1.43 5.49
C TYR A 29 16.99 -0.77 4.57
N ALA A 30 16.72 -0.72 3.26
CA ALA A 30 17.58 -0.05 2.29
C ALA A 30 17.77 1.43 2.64
N ARG A 31 16.70 2.09 3.10
CA ARG A 31 16.73 3.48 3.54
C ARG A 31 17.63 3.67 4.75
N GLN A 32 17.56 2.77 5.73
CA GLN A 32 18.44 2.84 6.89
C GLN A 32 19.91 2.66 6.47
N SER A 33 20.20 1.73 5.57
CA SER A 33 21.53 1.54 5.01
C SER A 33 22.02 2.80 4.27
N ALA A 34 21.18 3.44 3.47
CA ALA A 34 21.51 4.69 2.78
C ALA A 34 21.77 5.85 3.76
N LYS A 35 21.00 5.95 4.85
CA LYS A 35 21.25 6.92 5.93
C LYS A 35 22.60 6.70 6.59
N ASN A 36 22.93 5.45 6.91
CA ASN A 36 24.21 5.10 7.53
C ASN A 36 25.42 5.43 6.64
N LEU A 37 25.22 5.47 5.31
CA LEU A 37 26.23 5.85 4.33
C LEU A 37 26.25 7.35 4.00
N ASN A 38 25.43 8.18 4.66
CA ASN A 38 25.22 9.59 4.34
C ASN A 38 24.84 9.84 2.86
N ALA A 39 24.11 8.90 2.26
CA ALA A 39 23.66 8.99 0.88
C ALA A 39 22.28 9.64 0.80
N GLU A 40 22.23 10.98 0.89
CA GLU A 40 20.96 11.74 1.00
C GLU A 40 20.02 11.53 -0.19
N PHE A 41 20.55 11.53 -1.41
CA PHE A 41 19.73 11.34 -2.61
C PHE A 41 19.06 9.95 -2.65
N PRO A 42 19.79 8.83 -2.42
CA PRO A 42 19.15 7.52 -2.24
C PRO A 42 18.12 7.47 -1.12
N VAL A 43 18.34 8.14 0.02
CA VAL A 43 17.35 8.21 1.12
C VAL A 43 16.05 8.83 0.62
N TRP A 44 16.13 9.93 -0.12
CA TRP A 44 14.96 10.59 -0.69
C TRP A 44 14.21 9.71 -1.70
N CYS A 45 14.92 9.04 -2.61
CA CYS A 45 14.32 8.10 -3.55
C CYS A 45 13.58 6.95 -2.83
N LEU A 46 14.17 6.44 -1.75
CA LEU A 46 13.58 5.36 -0.96
C LEU A 46 12.36 5.82 -0.16
N ASP A 47 12.36 7.06 0.33
CA ASP A 47 11.18 7.67 0.96
C ASP A 47 10.01 7.81 -0.02
N LEU A 48 10.27 8.21 -1.27
CA LEU A 48 9.25 8.25 -2.32
C LEU A 48 8.71 6.85 -2.65
N ALA A 49 9.60 5.87 -2.83
CA ALA A 49 9.20 4.50 -3.11
C ALA A 49 8.35 3.91 -1.99
N LEU A 50 8.70 4.18 -0.73
CA LEU A 50 7.92 3.73 0.42
C LEU A 50 6.52 4.35 0.44
N GLY A 51 6.41 5.64 0.12
CA GLY A 51 5.12 6.33 0.01
C GLY A 51 4.20 5.69 -1.03
N ALA A 52 4.72 5.37 -2.22
CA ALA A 52 3.96 4.70 -3.27
C ALA A 52 3.49 3.30 -2.85
N VAL A 53 4.35 2.51 -2.19
CA VAL A 53 3.99 1.17 -1.71
C VAL A 53 2.91 1.23 -0.62
N LEU A 54 3.00 2.20 0.31
CA LEU A 54 1.97 2.39 1.32
C LEU A 54 0.62 2.79 0.71
N GLN A 55 0.63 3.65 -0.32
CA GLN A 55 -0.58 4.01 -1.05
C GLN A 55 -1.23 2.79 -1.71
N GLU A 56 -0.43 1.92 -2.33
CA GLU A 56 -0.89 0.66 -2.92
C GLU A 56 -1.46 -0.28 -1.84
N MET A 57 -0.84 -0.34 -0.67
CA MET A 57 -1.32 -1.11 0.47
C MET A 57 -2.70 -0.65 0.94
N TYR A 58 -2.91 0.67 1.05
CA TYR A 58 -4.22 1.23 1.40
C TYR A 58 -5.28 0.92 0.34
N ALA A 59 -4.92 0.97 -0.95
CA ALA A 59 -5.82 0.60 -2.04
C ALA A 59 -6.21 -0.90 -2.01
N ASN A 60 -5.33 -1.76 -1.50
CA ASN A 60 -5.54 -3.22 -1.42
C ASN A 60 -6.22 -3.70 -0.12
N GLY A 61 -6.67 -2.79 0.75
CA GLY A 61 -7.50 -3.12 1.92
C GLY A 61 -6.82 -2.98 3.28
N LEU A 62 -5.65 -2.34 3.37
CA LEU A 62 -5.22 -1.78 4.65
C LEU A 62 -6.13 -0.59 4.98
N PRO A 63 -6.84 -0.57 6.13
CA PRO A 63 -7.61 0.60 6.52
C PRO A 63 -6.67 1.79 6.60
N ASN A 64 -6.96 2.83 5.82
CA ASN A 64 -6.22 4.07 5.90
C ASN A 64 -6.51 4.68 7.28
N PRO A 65 -5.52 4.88 8.16
CA PRO A 65 -5.76 5.44 9.50
C PRO A 65 -6.31 6.87 9.48
N LEU A 66 -6.38 7.51 8.30
CA LEU A 66 -6.99 8.83 8.09
C LEU A 66 -8.47 8.79 7.68
N PHE A 67 -9.02 7.61 7.36
CA PHE A 67 -10.43 7.44 6.97
C PHE A 67 -11.01 6.22 7.69
N ASP A 68 -11.13 6.30 9.01
CA ASP A 68 -12.06 5.48 9.76
C ASP A 68 -13.44 6.15 9.67
N GLU A 69 -14.13 5.99 8.54
CA GLU A 69 -15.55 6.31 8.44
C GLU A 69 -16.32 4.99 8.54
N GLY A 70 -16.85 4.74 9.73
CA GLY A 70 -17.55 3.52 10.08
C GLY A 70 -18.72 3.21 9.16
N THR A 71 -18.64 2.10 8.43
CA THR A 71 -19.80 1.44 7.85
C THR A 71 -20.21 0.28 8.73
N GLU A 72 -20.91 0.60 9.83
CA GLU A 72 -21.83 -0.30 10.51
C GLU A 72 -23.06 -0.50 9.61
N THR A 73 -23.00 -1.44 8.67
CA THR A 73 -24.22 -2.00 8.10
C THR A 73 -24.82 -2.96 9.11
N ALA A 74 -25.51 -2.39 10.10
CA ALA A 74 -26.38 -3.12 11.00
C ALA A 74 -27.52 -3.75 10.16
N ASN A 75 -27.37 -5.06 9.96
CA ASN A 75 -28.43 -5.95 9.51
C ASN A 75 -29.56 -5.93 10.54
N VAL A 76 -30.59 -5.10 10.34
CA VAL A 76 -31.84 -5.20 11.10
C VAL A 76 -32.74 -6.21 10.40
N VAL A 77 -32.71 -7.41 10.97
CA VAL A 77 -33.61 -8.52 10.75
C VAL A 77 -35.06 -8.13 11.08
N ALA A 78 -35.96 -8.57 10.21
CA ALA A 78 -37.36 -8.96 10.41
C ALA A 78 -38.20 -8.23 11.50
N HIS A 79 -39.31 -7.64 11.06
CA HIS A 79 -40.62 -8.11 11.51
C HIS A 79 -41.75 -7.82 10.51
#